data_AF-A0A285IR25-F1
#
_entry.id   AF-A0A285IR25-F1
#
_cell.length_a   1.000
_cell.length_b   1.000
_cell.length_c   1.000
_cell.angle_alpha   90.00
_cell.angle_beta   90.00
_cell.angle_gamma   90.00
#
_symmetry.space_group_name_H-M   'P 1'
#
loop_
_entity.id
_entity.type
_entity.pdbx_description
1 polymer ?
#
loop_
_entity_poly.entity_id
_entity_poly.type
_entity_poly.pdbx_seq_one_letter_code
_entity_poly.pdbx_strand_id
1 'polypeptide(L)'
;MRVKRLLAGTAAGATALAFAGACAQQIKQIEPKLELRNAASQLSEAKQTGFTVKLTGSPEDLAAGLKLEDPTDVPDAETLKKLFNSSFTIATDKAGEGDKDDRASLSATIDGVTGTELRVIDGVVYVKAPVQELATKFGAAASDVTEMRQGLTGELPEAAALFDGKWVSVDVAKAAEGALGKAATPSQDPAQAAKLQSEIQTSAKNLFESAQIVRDSADPTHLTVTSSTTKGYEEFQRLAGVFGKELGTDVTKELPKAPKERPITLDLWIKDEKLTAIEVNFLQFIDGATGRAALRFEVTTGAEIAAPEGATKIDPSKLTSGLTGGGATPSLGGGLDDLDGDTAYTEARLLGLQVQLMQLEKGNVNTYLKQAVAERNAEGDGVKAGVVRSGVAQVAADGAFACLKVSASKEPVVTKGRC
;
A
#
# COMPACT_ATOMS: atom_id res chain seq x y z
N MET A 1 -20.39 -2.83 1.45
CA MET A 1 -20.50 -2.40 0.03
C MET A 1 -19.58 -1.23 -0.37
N ARG A 2 -19.15 -0.34 0.56
CA ARG A 2 -18.42 0.94 0.28
C ARG A 2 -16.98 0.83 -0.30
N VAL A 3 -16.08 0.06 0.31
CA VAL A 3 -14.68 -0.11 -0.16
C VAL A 3 -14.57 -0.90 -1.48
N LYS A 4 -15.59 -1.71 -1.78
CA LYS A 4 -15.56 -2.66 -2.89
C LYS A 4 -15.71 -2.01 -4.28
N ARG A 5 -16.35 -0.84 -4.38
CA ARG A 5 -16.46 -0.07 -5.64
C ARG A 5 -15.23 0.77 -5.92
N LEU A 6 -14.66 1.38 -4.88
CA LEU A 6 -13.41 2.12 -4.97
C LEU A 6 -12.24 1.18 -5.30
N LEU A 7 -12.15 0.01 -4.65
CA LEU A 7 -11.16 -1.03 -4.98
C LEU A 7 -11.32 -1.57 -6.40
N ALA A 8 -12.54 -1.72 -6.91
CA ALA A 8 -12.75 -2.11 -8.31
C ALA A 8 -12.29 -1.00 -9.29
N GLY A 9 -12.47 0.28 -8.94
CA GLY A 9 -11.99 1.43 -9.71
C GLY A 9 -10.47 1.62 -9.66
N THR A 10 -9.84 1.47 -8.49
CA THR A 10 -8.36 1.50 -8.35
C THR A 10 -7.70 0.26 -8.93
N ALA A 11 -8.34 -0.91 -8.87
CA ALA A 11 -7.85 -2.11 -9.56
C ALA A 11 -7.89 -1.96 -11.09
N ALA A 12 -8.93 -1.31 -11.64
CA ALA A 12 -8.98 -0.93 -13.05
C ALA A 12 -7.86 0.08 -13.42
N GLY A 13 -7.54 1.01 -12.51
CA GLY A 13 -6.39 1.93 -12.63
C GLY A 13 -5.01 1.25 -12.50
N ALA A 14 -4.88 0.22 -11.66
CA ALA A 14 -3.65 -0.58 -11.56
C ALA A 14 -3.49 -1.50 -12.78
N THR A 15 -4.59 -1.98 -13.36
CA THR A 15 -4.55 -2.62 -14.68
C THR A 15 -4.09 -1.61 -15.73
N ALA A 16 -4.48 -0.32 -15.65
CA ALA A 16 -4.01 0.78 -16.53
C ALA A 16 -2.47 0.84 -16.67
N LEU A 17 -1.73 0.61 -15.58
CA LEU A 17 -0.26 0.52 -15.61
C LEU A 17 0.25 -0.74 -16.35
N ALA A 18 -0.46 -1.87 -16.26
CA ALA A 18 -0.14 -3.08 -17.03
C ALA A 18 -0.36 -2.92 -18.54
N PHE A 19 -1.22 -2.00 -18.99
CA PHE A 19 -1.37 -1.67 -20.43
C PHE A 19 -0.09 -1.11 -21.01
N ALA A 20 0.73 -0.45 -20.20
CA ALA A 20 1.90 0.25 -20.66
C ALA A 20 3.14 -0.65 -20.81
N GLY A 21 3.03 -1.99 -20.82
CA GLY A 21 4.18 -2.85 -21.16
C GLY A 21 3.87 -4.10 -21.99
N ALA A 22 2.60 -4.50 -22.09
CA ALA A 22 2.24 -5.85 -22.54
C ALA A 22 1.93 -6.00 -24.03
N CYS A 23 1.59 -4.93 -24.74
CA CYS A 23 0.90 -5.04 -26.02
C CYS A 23 1.79 -4.90 -27.27
N ALA A 24 3.12 -4.83 -27.11
CA ALA A 24 4.07 -4.38 -28.14
C ALA A 24 4.00 -5.07 -29.52
N GLN A 25 3.55 -6.34 -29.61
CA GLN A 25 3.91 -7.18 -30.77
C GLN A 25 2.83 -7.49 -31.82
N GLN A 26 1.52 -7.19 -31.64
CA GLN A 26 0.48 -7.84 -32.49
C GLN A 26 -0.61 -6.98 -33.16
N ILE A 27 -0.58 -5.64 -33.06
CA ILE A 27 -1.67 -4.82 -33.65
C ILE A 27 -1.12 -3.91 -34.77
N LYS A 28 -1.59 -4.12 -36.00
CA LYS A 28 -1.45 -3.20 -37.13
C LYS A 28 -2.84 -2.64 -37.45
N GLN A 29 -2.94 -1.30 -37.44
CA GLN A 29 -4.04 -0.44 -37.93
C GLN A 29 -4.86 0.33 -36.86
N ILE A 30 -5.02 1.64 -37.14
CA ILE A 30 -5.44 2.80 -36.33
C ILE A 30 -4.26 3.44 -35.56
N GLU A 31 -3.78 4.59 -36.07
CA GLU A 31 -2.57 5.32 -35.61
C GLU A 31 -2.47 5.49 -34.07
N PRO A 32 -3.52 5.91 -33.33
CA PRO A 32 -3.48 5.97 -31.87
C PRO A 32 -3.16 4.64 -31.15
N LYS A 33 -3.65 3.51 -31.67
CA LYS A 33 -3.39 2.20 -31.05
C LYS A 33 -1.93 1.79 -31.23
N LEU A 34 -1.34 2.11 -32.38
CA LEU A 34 0.07 1.83 -32.67
C LEU A 34 1.01 2.66 -31.79
N GLU A 35 0.70 3.95 -31.61
CA GLU A 35 1.50 4.85 -30.79
C GLU A 35 1.48 4.45 -29.30
N LEU A 36 0.30 4.17 -28.75
CA LEU A 36 0.18 3.68 -27.38
C LEU A 36 0.90 2.35 -27.16
N ARG A 37 0.86 1.46 -28.17
CA ARG A 37 1.61 0.21 -28.15
C ARG A 37 3.13 0.43 -28.13
N ASN A 38 3.64 1.34 -28.96
CA ASN A 38 5.07 1.64 -29.00
C ASN A 38 5.52 2.29 -27.67
N ALA A 39 4.72 3.22 -27.14
CA ALA A 39 4.95 3.82 -25.83
C ALA A 39 5.00 2.78 -24.70
N ALA A 40 4.11 1.79 -24.77
CA ALA A 40 4.12 0.67 -23.84
C ALA A 40 5.38 -0.20 -23.98
N SER A 41 5.79 -0.53 -25.22
CA SER A 41 7.02 -1.29 -25.47
C SER A 41 8.23 -0.59 -24.86
N GLN A 42 8.37 0.72 -25.14
CA GLN A 42 9.50 1.52 -24.64
C GLN A 42 9.54 1.55 -23.11
N LEU A 43 8.39 1.65 -22.45
CA LEU A 43 8.33 1.63 -20.99
C LEU A 43 8.72 0.26 -20.41
N SER A 44 8.35 -0.85 -21.06
CA SER A 44 8.71 -2.20 -20.61
C SER A 44 10.19 -2.56 -20.82
N GLU A 45 10.78 -2.01 -21.89
CA GLU A 45 12.18 -2.21 -22.27
C GLU A 45 13.12 -1.26 -21.54
N ALA A 46 12.60 -0.20 -20.91
CA ALA A 46 13.39 0.73 -20.15
C ALA A 46 14.07 0.03 -18.96
N LYS A 47 15.40 0.16 -18.91
CA LYS A 47 16.20 -0.31 -17.78
C LYS A 47 15.89 0.46 -16.50
N GLN A 48 15.55 1.73 -16.65
CA GLN A 48 15.28 2.67 -15.57
C GLN A 48 13.94 3.35 -15.82
N THR A 49 13.01 3.15 -14.89
CA THR A 49 11.65 3.69 -14.99
C THR A 49 11.19 4.15 -13.62
N GLY A 50 10.48 5.28 -13.57
CA GLY A 50 9.76 5.70 -12.38
C GLY A 50 8.32 6.12 -12.69
N PHE A 51 7.47 6.05 -11.67
CA PHE A 51 6.08 6.47 -11.70
C PHE A 51 5.80 7.33 -10.47
N THR A 52 5.47 8.60 -10.70
CA THR A 52 4.95 9.49 -9.66
C THR A 52 3.43 9.43 -9.65
N VAL A 53 2.86 8.92 -8.57
CA VAL A 53 1.42 8.86 -8.29
C VAL A 53 1.02 10.08 -7.47
N LYS A 54 0.02 10.82 -7.93
CA LYS A 54 -0.55 11.97 -7.21
C LYS A 54 -2.03 12.16 -7.52
N LEU A 55 -2.73 12.86 -6.63
CA LEU A 55 -4.08 13.33 -6.95
C LEU A 55 -4.03 14.63 -7.75
N THR A 56 -4.92 14.76 -8.73
CA THR A 56 -5.11 15.98 -9.54
C THR A 56 -6.59 16.37 -9.57
N GLY A 57 -6.87 17.62 -9.94
CA GLY A 57 -8.22 18.19 -9.93
C GLY A 57 -8.51 18.98 -8.66
N SER A 58 -9.72 18.85 -8.13
CA SER A 58 -10.27 19.66 -7.05
C SER A 58 -10.53 18.81 -5.79
N PRO A 59 -9.92 19.15 -4.63
CA PRO A 59 -10.26 18.55 -3.34
C PRO A 59 -11.74 18.71 -2.99
N GLU A 60 -12.35 19.83 -3.37
CA GLU A 60 -13.76 20.12 -3.12
C GLU A 60 -14.67 19.19 -3.94
N ASP A 61 -14.31 18.90 -5.19
CA ASP A 61 -15.05 17.97 -6.04
C ASP A 61 -14.95 16.54 -5.50
N LEU A 62 -13.77 16.14 -4.98
CA LEU A 62 -13.61 14.86 -4.30
C LEU A 62 -14.50 14.79 -3.05
N ALA A 63 -14.50 15.83 -2.22
CA ALA A 63 -15.37 15.90 -1.03
C ALA A 63 -16.85 15.80 -1.40
N ALA A 64 -17.27 16.51 -2.46
CA ALA A 64 -18.64 16.47 -2.96
C ALA A 64 -19.01 15.07 -3.47
N GLY A 65 -18.12 14.40 -4.21
CA GLY A 65 -18.30 13.02 -4.64
C GLY A 65 -18.42 12.06 -3.45
N LEU A 66 -17.51 12.13 -2.48
CA LEU A 66 -17.54 11.28 -1.29
C LEU A 66 -18.84 11.47 -0.47
N LYS A 67 -19.36 12.69 -0.37
CA LYS A 67 -20.63 12.99 0.31
C LYS A 67 -21.83 12.29 -0.33
N LEU A 68 -21.81 12.04 -1.64
CA LEU A 68 -22.88 11.31 -2.34
C LEU A 68 -22.89 9.81 -1.98
N GLU A 69 -21.73 9.23 -1.68
CA GLU A 69 -21.62 7.83 -1.24
C GLU A 69 -21.85 7.67 0.26
N ASP A 70 -21.23 8.54 1.08
CA ASP A 70 -21.38 8.53 2.54
C ASP A 70 -21.15 9.94 3.14
N PRO A 71 -22.21 10.66 3.51
CA PRO A 71 -22.07 12.02 4.06
C PRO A 71 -21.43 12.05 5.46
N THR A 72 -21.32 10.92 6.16
CA THR A 72 -20.81 10.86 7.53
C THR A 72 -19.31 10.61 7.64
N ASP A 73 -18.66 10.21 6.54
CA ASP A 73 -17.28 9.75 6.50
C ASP A 73 -16.48 10.50 5.42
N VAL A 74 -16.71 11.81 5.33
CA VAL A 74 -16.02 12.67 4.37
C VAL A 74 -14.85 13.33 5.10
N PRO A 75 -13.61 13.10 4.66
CA PRO A 75 -12.46 13.80 5.23
C PRO A 75 -12.67 15.31 5.15
N ASP A 76 -12.20 16.03 6.17
CA ASP A 76 -12.28 17.49 6.16
C ASP A 76 -11.43 18.10 5.01
N ALA A 77 -11.70 19.37 4.71
CA ALA A 77 -11.05 20.06 3.59
C ALA A 77 -9.52 20.17 3.76
N GLU A 78 -9.03 20.25 5.00
CA GLU A 78 -7.60 20.31 5.26
C GLU A 78 -6.95 18.96 4.95
N THR A 79 -7.54 17.86 5.40
CA THR A 79 -7.08 16.49 5.13
C THR A 79 -7.05 16.20 3.62
N LEU A 80 -8.09 16.58 2.88
CA LEU A 80 -8.11 16.41 1.41
C LEU A 80 -7.03 17.26 0.74
N LYS A 81 -6.84 18.50 1.18
CA LYS A 81 -5.78 19.36 0.65
C LYS A 81 -4.38 18.76 0.89
N LYS A 82 -4.12 18.23 2.09
CA LYS A 82 -2.88 17.52 2.41
C LYS A 82 -2.64 16.34 1.47
N LEU A 83 -3.70 15.58 1.18
CA LEU A 83 -3.63 14.44 0.27
C LEU A 83 -3.33 14.88 -1.18
N PHE A 84 -3.94 15.95 -1.67
CA PHE A 84 -3.65 16.50 -3.02
C PHE A 84 -2.26 17.12 -3.14
N ASN A 85 -1.71 17.63 -2.04
CA ASN A 85 -0.33 18.09 -1.95
C ASN A 85 0.68 16.96 -1.75
N SER A 86 0.22 15.71 -1.72
CA SER A 86 1.06 14.53 -1.54
C SER A 86 1.27 13.79 -2.86
N SER A 87 2.44 13.18 -3.00
CA SER A 87 2.78 12.32 -4.13
C SER A 87 3.73 11.21 -3.71
N PHE A 88 3.69 10.09 -4.42
CA PHE A 88 4.55 8.94 -4.18
C PHE A 88 5.24 8.58 -5.49
N THR A 89 6.55 8.38 -5.47
CA THR A 89 7.29 7.93 -6.64
C THR A 89 7.83 6.53 -6.40
N ILE A 90 7.49 5.59 -7.28
CA ILE A 90 8.07 4.26 -7.31
C ILE A 90 9.01 4.23 -8.51
N ALA A 91 10.27 3.87 -8.31
CA ALA A 91 11.21 3.71 -9.42
C ALA A 91 11.98 2.40 -9.30
N THR A 92 12.34 1.85 -10.45
CA THR A 92 13.13 0.63 -10.60
C THR A 92 14.30 0.89 -11.52
N ASP A 93 15.42 0.27 -11.21
CA ASP A 93 16.66 0.30 -11.97
C ASP A 93 17.16 -1.13 -12.12
N LYS A 94 17.00 -1.68 -13.32
CA LYS A 94 17.53 -2.99 -13.72
C LYS A 94 19.02 -2.83 -13.97
N ALA A 95 19.82 -2.88 -12.91
CA ALA A 95 21.26 -2.97 -13.06
C ALA A 95 21.59 -4.37 -13.61
N GLY A 96 22.53 -4.46 -14.57
CA GLY A 96 23.11 -5.72 -15.06
C GLY A 96 22.18 -6.77 -15.68
N GLU A 97 22.51 -8.05 -15.47
CA GLU A 97 21.83 -9.23 -16.03
C GLU A 97 21.28 -10.11 -14.90
N GLY A 98 19.97 -10.03 -14.68
CA GLY A 98 19.22 -10.85 -13.71
C GLY A 98 18.34 -10.00 -12.79
N ASP A 99 17.63 -10.66 -11.87
CA ASP A 99 16.72 -10.00 -10.93
C ASP A 99 17.42 -9.71 -9.57
N LYS A 100 18.70 -10.08 -9.43
CA LYS A 100 19.45 -10.00 -8.17
C LYS A 100 20.12 -8.64 -7.96
N ASP A 101 20.40 -7.96 -9.06
CA ASP A 101 20.97 -6.63 -9.18
C ASP A 101 19.88 -5.57 -9.43
N ASP A 102 18.61 -5.97 -9.52
CA ASP A 102 17.48 -5.05 -9.57
C ASP A 102 17.42 -4.18 -8.30
N ARG A 103 17.34 -2.87 -8.52
CA ARG A 103 17.25 -1.86 -7.48
C ARG A 103 15.89 -1.19 -7.55
N ALA A 104 15.36 -0.85 -6.39
CA ALA A 104 14.08 -0.18 -6.28
C ALA A 104 14.17 1.03 -5.35
N SER A 105 13.35 2.04 -5.61
CA SER A 105 13.15 3.16 -4.70
C SER A 105 11.68 3.51 -4.60
N LEU A 106 11.27 3.90 -3.39
CA LEU A 106 9.98 4.48 -3.09
C LEU A 106 10.25 5.81 -2.38
N SER A 107 9.88 6.93 -2.99
CA SER A 107 9.95 8.25 -2.36
C SER A 107 8.56 8.83 -2.17
N ALA A 108 8.40 9.66 -1.15
CA ALA A 108 7.15 10.34 -0.88
C ALA A 108 7.38 11.83 -0.63
N THR A 109 6.47 12.63 -1.18
CA THR A 109 6.23 14.01 -0.76
C THR A 109 4.91 14.01 -0.01
N ILE A 110 4.91 14.44 1.24
CA ILE A 110 3.73 14.37 2.11
C ILE A 110 3.34 15.80 2.48
N ASP A 111 2.20 16.28 1.96
CA ASP A 111 1.76 17.67 2.04
C ASP A 111 2.88 18.70 1.76
N GLY A 112 3.58 18.49 0.65
CA GLY A 112 4.73 19.31 0.22
C GLY A 112 6.04 19.06 0.98
N VAL A 113 6.06 18.26 2.05
CA VAL A 113 7.30 17.87 2.73
C VAL A 113 7.97 16.74 1.95
N THR A 114 9.09 17.04 1.31
CA THR A 114 9.89 16.07 0.55
C THR A 114 10.93 15.41 1.43
N GLY A 115 11.43 14.23 1.04
CA GLY A 115 12.63 13.64 1.63
C GLY A 115 12.42 12.29 2.31
N THR A 116 11.18 11.82 2.40
CA THR A 116 10.89 10.42 2.75
C THR A 116 11.27 9.52 1.59
N GLU A 117 12.18 8.59 1.82
CA GLU A 117 12.68 7.71 0.77
C GLU A 117 13.11 6.36 1.35
N LEU A 118 12.73 5.31 0.63
CA LEU A 118 13.16 3.94 0.82
C LEU A 118 13.89 3.49 -0.45
N ARG A 119 15.04 2.84 -0.31
CA ARG A 119 15.73 2.16 -1.43
C ARG A 119 16.01 0.72 -1.06
N VAL A 120 15.92 -0.18 -2.04
CA VAL A 120 16.36 -1.57 -1.93
C VAL A 120 17.47 -1.76 -2.94
N ILE A 121 18.67 -2.06 -2.46
CA ILE A 121 19.88 -2.16 -3.28
C ILE A 121 20.69 -3.33 -2.75
N ASP A 122 20.94 -4.32 -3.60
CA ASP A 122 21.79 -5.49 -3.31
C ASP A 122 21.42 -6.19 -1.97
N GLY A 123 20.12 -6.31 -1.68
CA GLY A 123 19.61 -6.93 -0.44
C GLY A 123 19.66 -6.05 0.81
N VAL A 124 20.08 -4.79 0.68
CA VAL A 124 20.09 -3.80 1.76
C VAL A 124 18.95 -2.80 1.56
N VAL A 125 18.14 -2.62 2.60
CA VAL A 125 17.11 -1.58 2.65
C VAL A 125 17.71 -0.33 3.26
N TYR A 126 17.58 0.79 2.56
CA TYR A 126 17.95 2.12 3.03
C TYR A 126 16.69 2.94 3.27
N VAL A 127 16.61 3.66 4.37
CA VAL A 127 15.48 4.52 4.70
C VAL A 127 15.98 5.88 5.16
N LYS A 128 15.32 6.96 4.72
CA LYS A 128 15.40 8.29 5.33
C LYS A 128 14.00 8.88 5.42
N ALA A 129 13.79 9.74 6.41
CA ALA A 129 12.57 10.53 6.52
C ALA A 129 12.86 11.83 7.26
N PRO A 130 12.29 12.98 6.86
CA PRO A 130 12.38 14.22 7.59
C PRO A 130 11.39 14.20 8.77
N VAL A 131 11.63 13.33 9.76
CA VAL A 131 10.69 13.01 10.85
C VAL A 131 10.21 14.27 11.58
N GLN A 132 11.13 15.19 11.90
CA GLN A 132 10.78 16.43 12.60
C GLN A 132 9.86 17.35 11.78
N GLU A 133 10.14 17.49 10.48
CA GLU A 133 9.34 18.33 9.59
C GLU A 133 7.95 17.73 9.40
N LEU A 134 7.86 16.41 9.19
CA LEU A 134 6.59 15.70 9.10
C LEU A 134 5.79 15.82 10.40
N ALA A 135 6.41 15.54 11.55
CA ALA A 135 5.75 15.65 12.84
C ALA A 135 5.18 17.06 13.07
N THR A 136 5.99 18.10 12.80
CA THR A 136 5.57 19.50 12.88
C THR A 136 4.41 19.78 11.91
N LYS A 137 4.49 19.27 10.68
CA LYS A 137 3.47 19.44 9.64
C LYS A 137 2.12 18.83 10.02
N PHE A 138 2.14 17.72 10.76
CA PHE A 138 0.96 17.03 11.26
C PHE A 138 0.56 17.45 12.69
N GLY A 139 1.18 18.49 13.24
CA GLY A 139 0.79 19.08 14.52
C GLY A 139 1.22 18.29 15.76
N ALA A 140 2.15 17.34 15.61
CA ALA A 140 2.76 16.68 16.77
C ALA A 140 3.63 17.68 17.54
N ALA A 141 3.62 17.59 18.87
CA ALA A 141 4.47 18.46 19.67
C ALA A 141 5.94 18.04 19.53
N ALA A 142 6.86 19.00 19.61
CA ALA A 142 8.29 18.70 19.57
C ALA A 142 8.74 17.79 20.72
N SER A 143 8.02 17.83 21.86
CA SER A 143 8.21 16.90 22.98
C SER A 143 7.94 15.46 22.58
N ASP A 144 6.89 15.20 21.82
CA ASP A 144 6.46 13.84 21.45
C ASP A 144 7.50 13.21 20.51
N VAL A 145 8.04 14.01 19.57
CA VAL A 145 9.14 13.56 18.69
C VAL A 145 10.41 13.30 19.49
N THR A 146 10.69 14.15 20.48
CA THR A 146 11.86 13.99 21.37
C THR A 146 11.75 12.72 22.20
N GLU A 147 10.57 12.45 22.76
CA GLU A 147 10.28 11.24 23.52
C GLU A 147 10.36 9.99 22.66
N MET A 148 9.76 10.01 21.46
CA MET A 148 9.87 8.92 20.48
C MET A 148 11.33 8.66 20.10
N ARG A 149 12.11 9.72 19.89
CA ARG A 149 13.55 9.63 19.64
C ARG A 149 14.26 9.00 20.82
N GLN A 150 14.00 9.43 22.05
CA GLN A 150 14.65 8.89 23.24
C GLN A 150 14.33 7.42 23.46
N GLY A 151 13.06 7.03 23.31
CA GLY A 151 12.63 5.64 23.40
C GLY A 151 13.33 4.76 22.37
N LEU A 152 13.29 5.15 21.09
CA LEU A 152 13.90 4.35 20.03
C LEU A 152 15.43 4.33 20.12
N THR A 153 16.07 5.44 20.50
CA THR A 153 17.54 5.53 20.60
C THR A 153 18.11 4.91 21.88
N GLY A 154 17.29 4.71 22.91
CA GLY A 154 17.65 3.95 24.09
C GLY A 154 17.93 2.49 23.77
N GLU A 155 17.13 1.90 22.89
CA GLU A 155 17.29 0.51 22.44
C GLU A 155 18.17 0.38 21.19
N LEU A 156 18.03 1.33 20.26
CA LEU A 156 18.73 1.36 18.98
C LEU A 156 19.36 2.74 18.75
N PRO A 157 20.55 3.01 19.33
CA PRO A 157 21.24 4.30 19.18
C PRO A 157 21.39 4.76 17.73
N GLU A 158 21.57 3.82 16.82
CA GLU A 158 21.70 4.03 15.37
C GLU A 158 20.45 4.67 14.74
N ALA A 159 19.27 4.49 15.34
CA ALA A 159 18.02 5.09 14.89
C ALA A 159 17.99 6.63 15.05
N ALA A 160 18.90 7.21 15.83
CA ALA A 160 19.04 8.66 15.95
C ALA A 160 19.23 9.33 14.59
N ALA A 161 19.93 8.63 13.67
CA ALA A 161 20.16 9.10 12.32
C ALA A 161 18.85 9.30 11.53
N LEU A 162 17.83 8.47 11.75
CA LEU A 162 16.53 8.61 11.09
C LEU A 162 15.83 9.90 11.53
N PHE A 163 15.84 10.22 12.84
CA PHE A 163 15.27 11.47 13.36
C PHE A 163 16.04 12.72 12.91
N ASP A 164 17.33 12.57 12.61
CA ASP A 164 18.16 13.63 12.04
C ASP A 164 17.98 13.78 10.51
N GLY A 165 17.03 13.05 9.90
CA GLY A 165 16.80 13.08 8.45
C GLY A 165 17.88 12.40 7.62
N LYS A 166 18.77 11.62 8.26
CA LYS A 166 19.87 10.91 7.61
C LYS A 166 19.43 9.51 7.18
N TRP A 167 20.20 8.94 6.26
CA TRP A 167 19.99 7.56 5.82
C TRP A 167 20.35 6.57 6.93
N VAL A 168 19.49 5.59 7.12
CA VAL A 168 19.76 4.36 7.87
C VAL A 168 19.67 3.17 6.93
N SER A 169 20.37 2.07 7.23
CA SER A 169 20.37 0.87 6.40
C SER A 169 20.25 -0.41 7.20
N VAL A 170 19.50 -1.38 6.68
CA VAL A 170 19.30 -2.73 7.26
C VAL A 170 19.57 -3.78 6.20
N ASP A 171 20.39 -4.78 6.53
CA ASP A 171 20.63 -5.96 5.70
C ASP A 171 19.47 -6.95 5.86
N VAL A 172 18.65 -7.11 4.82
CA VAL A 172 17.40 -7.88 4.90
C VAL A 172 17.67 -9.37 5.02
N ALA A 173 18.73 -9.89 4.40
CA ALA A 173 19.08 -11.30 4.51
C ALA A 173 19.39 -11.66 5.97
N LYS A 174 20.17 -10.80 6.64
CA LYS A 174 20.46 -10.97 8.08
C LYS A 174 19.22 -10.77 8.97
N ALA A 175 18.32 -9.85 8.59
CA ALA A 175 17.06 -9.66 9.30
C ALA A 175 16.12 -10.88 9.16
N ALA A 176 16.05 -11.47 7.97
CA ALA A 176 15.21 -12.63 7.69
C ALA A 176 15.70 -13.90 8.40
N GLU A 177 17.01 -14.08 8.56
CA GLU A 177 17.61 -15.18 9.33
C GLU A 177 17.29 -15.10 10.83
N GLY A 178 17.04 -13.91 11.37
CA GLY A 178 16.82 -13.69 12.81
C GLY A 178 15.38 -13.37 13.24
N ALA A 179 14.54 -12.80 12.37
CA ALA A 179 13.34 -12.05 12.80
C ALA A 179 12.04 -12.35 12.04
N LEU A 180 12.09 -12.31 10.71
CA LEU A 180 10.88 -12.14 9.89
C LEU A 180 10.22 -13.46 9.49
N GLY A 181 10.86 -14.60 9.82
CA GLY A 181 10.40 -15.91 9.38
C GLY A 181 10.28 -15.98 7.85
N LYS A 182 9.78 -17.10 7.32
CA LYS A 182 9.56 -17.28 5.88
C LYS A 182 8.38 -16.46 5.32
N ALA A 183 7.79 -15.55 6.09
CA ALA A 183 6.61 -14.81 5.70
C ALA A 183 7.03 -13.57 4.87
N ALA A 184 6.52 -13.49 3.64
CA ALA A 184 6.68 -12.36 2.71
C ALA A 184 7.99 -12.26 1.91
N THR A 185 8.62 -13.38 1.55
CA THR A 185 9.42 -13.37 0.31
C THR A 185 8.47 -13.54 -0.88
N PRO A 186 8.41 -12.60 -1.84
CA PRO A 186 7.80 -12.87 -3.15
C PRO A 186 8.37 -14.19 -3.68
N SER A 187 7.55 -14.97 -4.36
CA SER A 187 8.01 -16.26 -4.90
C SER A 187 9.33 -16.06 -5.66
N GLN A 188 10.38 -16.70 -5.15
CA GLN A 188 11.70 -16.69 -5.79
C GLN A 188 11.76 -17.61 -7.01
N ASP A 189 10.63 -18.22 -7.40
CA ASP A 189 10.52 -19.07 -8.58
C ASP A 189 10.34 -18.20 -9.84
N PRO A 190 11.36 -18.10 -10.72
CA PRO A 190 11.28 -17.29 -11.94
C PRO A 190 10.15 -17.75 -12.87
N ALA A 191 9.76 -19.04 -12.82
CA ALA A 191 8.66 -19.54 -13.63
C ALA A 191 7.29 -18.99 -13.18
N GLN A 192 7.11 -18.80 -11.87
CA GLN A 192 5.89 -18.19 -11.32
C GLN A 192 5.82 -16.70 -11.63
N ALA A 193 6.95 -15.99 -11.52
CA ALA A 193 7.04 -14.59 -11.91
C ALA A 193 6.73 -14.39 -13.41
N ALA A 194 7.32 -15.21 -14.29
CA ALA A 194 7.07 -15.16 -15.73
C ALA A 194 5.60 -15.48 -16.08
N LYS A 195 5.00 -16.45 -15.40
CA LYS A 195 3.58 -16.78 -15.56
C LYS A 195 2.70 -15.61 -15.11
N LEU A 196 2.95 -15.03 -13.94
CA LEU A 196 2.21 -13.87 -13.45
C LEU A 196 2.31 -12.69 -14.43
N GLN A 197 3.52 -12.43 -14.94
CA GLN A 197 3.75 -11.41 -15.97
C GLN A 197 2.92 -11.69 -17.23
N SER A 198 2.93 -12.93 -17.74
CA SER A 198 2.11 -13.32 -18.89
C SER A 198 0.60 -13.13 -18.65
N GLU A 199 0.14 -13.41 -17.44
CA GLU A 199 -1.26 -13.22 -17.07
C GLU A 199 -1.60 -11.72 -17.02
N ILE A 200 -0.77 -10.89 -16.41
CA ILE A 200 -0.91 -9.43 -16.44
C ILE A 200 -0.95 -8.92 -17.88
N GLN A 201 -0.05 -9.42 -18.74
CA GLN A 201 0.01 -9.05 -20.14
C GLN A 201 -1.27 -9.42 -20.91
N THR A 202 -1.82 -10.59 -20.62
CA THR A 202 -3.07 -11.06 -21.23
C THR A 202 -4.25 -10.16 -20.84
N SER A 203 -4.35 -9.75 -19.57
CA SER A 203 -5.42 -8.82 -19.14
C SER A 203 -5.30 -7.46 -19.81
N ALA A 204 -4.09 -6.92 -19.84
CA ALA A 204 -3.82 -5.66 -20.52
C ALA A 204 -4.23 -5.72 -21.99
N LYS A 205 -3.88 -6.80 -22.70
CA LYS A 205 -4.26 -7.02 -24.10
C LYS A 205 -5.78 -7.09 -24.29
N ASN A 206 -6.47 -7.88 -23.48
CA ASN A 206 -7.93 -8.04 -23.58
C ASN A 206 -8.66 -6.70 -23.37
N LEU A 207 -8.26 -5.93 -22.36
CA LEU A 207 -8.83 -4.61 -22.11
C LEU A 207 -8.53 -3.66 -23.28
N PHE A 208 -7.30 -3.67 -23.81
CA PHE A 208 -6.89 -2.82 -24.91
C PHE A 208 -7.63 -3.10 -26.22
N GLU A 209 -7.83 -4.38 -26.55
CA GLU A 209 -8.54 -4.79 -27.76
C GLU A 209 -10.00 -4.33 -27.73
N SER A 210 -10.63 -4.38 -26.55
CA SER A 210 -12.01 -3.92 -26.33
C SER A 210 -12.16 -2.41 -26.22
N ALA A 211 -11.06 -1.67 -26.03
CA ALA A 211 -11.12 -0.24 -25.77
C ALA A 211 -11.31 0.59 -27.05
N GLN A 212 -12.13 1.63 -26.91
CA GLN A 212 -12.19 2.74 -27.86
C GLN A 212 -11.06 3.71 -27.52
N ILE A 213 -10.26 4.08 -28.51
CA ILE A 213 -9.13 5.01 -28.34
C ILE A 213 -9.36 6.19 -29.27
N VAL A 214 -9.42 7.39 -28.70
CA VAL A 214 -9.67 8.65 -29.41
C VAL A 214 -8.55 9.61 -29.08
N ARG A 215 -8.00 10.27 -30.10
CA ARG A 215 -7.04 11.37 -29.91
C ARG A 215 -7.80 12.67 -29.66
N ASP A 216 -7.34 13.43 -28.70
CA ASP A 216 -7.88 14.77 -28.46
C ASP A 216 -7.52 15.69 -29.63
N SER A 217 -8.52 16.35 -30.21
CA SER A 217 -8.33 17.29 -31.31
C SER A 217 -7.62 18.58 -30.89
N ALA A 218 -7.66 18.93 -29.59
CA ALA A 218 -7.04 20.14 -29.05
C ALA A 218 -5.62 19.90 -28.53
N ASP A 219 -5.29 18.67 -28.16
CA ASP A 219 -3.97 18.26 -27.70
C ASP A 219 -3.51 16.99 -28.42
N PRO A 220 -2.60 17.09 -29.41
CA PRO A 220 -2.15 15.94 -30.17
C PRO A 220 -1.36 14.93 -29.31
N THR A 221 -0.95 15.27 -28.09
CA THR A 221 -0.27 14.33 -27.18
C THR A 221 -1.25 13.54 -26.31
N HIS A 222 -2.53 13.92 -26.30
CA HIS A 222 -3.53 13.38 -25.40
C HIS A 222 -4.41 12.34 -26.11
N LEU A 223 -4.51 11.16 -25.50
CA LEU A 223 -5.40 10.07 -25.91
C LEU A 223 -6.40 9.78 -24.80
N THR A 224 -7.66 9.66 -25.17
CA THR A 224 -8.72 9.16 -24.31
C THR A 224 -8.99 7.70 -24.64
N VAL A 225 -8.86 6.82 -23.63
CA VAL A 225 -9.11 5.39 -23.74
C VAL A 225 -10.37 5.06 -22.95
N THR A 226 -11.41 4.63 -23.65
CA THR A 226 -12.68 4.23 -23.06
C THR A 226 -12.84 2.71 -23.12
N SER A 227 -12.96 2.09 -21.95
CA SER A 227 -13.32 0.68 -21.77
C SER A 227 -14.65 0.59 -20.99
N SER A 228 -14.99 -0.57 -20.44
CA SER A 228 -16.21 -0.76 -19.65
C SER A 228 -15.95 -1.37 -18.28
N THR A 229 -16.81 -1.03 -17.31
CA THR A 229 -16.72 -1.53 -15.94
C THR A 229 -16.88 -3.05 -15.85
N THR A 230 -17.72 -3.66 -16.68
CA THR A 230 -17.85 -5.12 -16.74
C THR A 230 -16.54 -5.76 -17.21
N LYS A 231 -15.93 -5.21 -18.27
CA LYS A 231 -14.65 -5.72 -18.79
C LYS A 231 -13.50 -5.56 -17.81
N GLY A 232 -13.38 -4.38 -17.20
CA GLY A 232 -12.40 -4.15 -16.13
C GLY A 232 -12.57 -5.14 -14.96
N TYR A 233 -13.82 -5.40 -14.57
CA TYR A 233 -14.12 -6.35 -13.51
C TYR A 233 -13.83 -7.81 -13.89
N GLU A 234 -14.17 -8.26 -15.11
CA GLU A 234 -13.85 -9.60 -15.63
C GLU A 234 -12.34 -9.86 -15.58
N GLU A 235 -11.53 -8.90 -16.05
CA GLU A 235 -10.07 -9.03 -16.07
C GLU A 235 -9.47 -8.95 -14.67
N PHE A 236 -10.03 -8.12 -13.80
CA PHE A 236 -9.65 -8.11 -12.39
C PHE A 236 -9.96 -9.44 -11.70
N GLN A 237 -11.15 -10.03 -11.90
CA GLN A 237 -11.48 -11.36 -11.35
C GLN A 237 -10.50 -12.42 -11.85
N ARG A 238 -10.14 -12.36 -13.14
CA ARG A 238 -9.19 -13.27 -13.76
C ARG A 238 -7.81 -13.17 -13.11
N LEU A 239 -7.27 -11.96 -12.98
CA LEU A 239 -5.99 -11.70 -12.30
C LEU A 239 -6.04 -12.10 -10.82
N ALA A 240 -7.09 -11.73 -10.10
CA ALA A 240 -7.28 -12.13 -8.71
C ALA A 240 -7.29 -13.67 -8.57
N GLY A 241 -7.91 -14.39 -9.51
CA GLY A 241 -7.88 -15.85 -9.53
C GLY A 241 -6.49 -16.46 -9.77
N VAL A 242 -5.62 -15.77 -10.52
CA VAL A 242 -4.21 -16.15 -10.68
C VAL A 242 -3.46 -15.89 -9.38
N PHE A 243 -3.51 -14.66 -8.86
CA PHE A 243 -2.84 -14.28 -7.62
C PHE A 243 -3.27 -15.16 -6.44
N GLY A 244 -4.57 -15.44 -6.31
CA GLY A 244 -5.09 -16.30 -5.28
C GLY A 244 -4.46 -17.71 -5.30
N LYS A 245 -4.34 -18.31 -6.49
CA LYS A 245 -3.69 -19.62 -6.63
C LYS A 245 -2.24 -19.60 -6.19
N GLU A 246 -1.49 -18.57 -6.56
CA GLU A 246 -0.08 -18.43 -6.16
C GLU A 246 0.06 -18.19 -4.64
N LEU A 247 -0.91 -17.51 -4.03
CA LEU A 247 -0.98 -17.27 -2.58
C LEU A 247 -1.66 -18.40 -1.80
N GLY A 248 -2.12 -19.48 -2.45
CA GLY A 248 -2.89 -20.55 -1.83
C GLY A 248 -4.25 -20.13 -1.24
N THR A 249 -4.79 -18.98 -1.67
CA THR A 249 -6.05 -18.40 -1.18
C THR A 249 -7.03 -18.16 -2.31
N ASP A 250 -8.33 -18.37 -2.07
CA ASP A 250 -9.34 -18.08 -3.10
C ASP A 250 -9.91 -16.67 -2.91
N VAL A 251 -9.12 -15.66 -3.29
CA VAL A 251 -9.50 -14.24 -3.21
C VAL A 251 -10.71 -13.90 -4.10
N THR A 252 -11.07 -14.77 -5.06
CA THR A 252 -12.18 -14.51 -5.99
C THR A 252 -13.55 -14.60 -5.31
N LYS A 253 -13.67 -15.39 -4.24
CA LYS A 253 -14.91 -15.55 -3.46
C LYS A 253 -15.31 -14.30 -2.70
N GLU A 254 -14.35 -13.44 -2.40
CA GLU A 254 -14.58 -12.22 -1.60
C GLU A 254 -14.92 -11.00 -2.45
N LEU A 255 -14.74 -11.12 -3.77
CA LEU A 255 -14.96 -10.04 -4.71
C LEU A 255 -16.42 -9.60 -4.68
N PRO A 256 -16.70 -8.29 -4.72
CA PRO A 256 -18.07 -7.79 -4.86
C PRO A 256 -18.71 -8.37 -6.11
N LYS A 257 -20.04 -8.40 -6.20
CA LYS A 257 -20.71 -8.64 -7.48
C LYS A 257 -20.23 -7.64 -8.54
N ALA A 258 -20.24 -8.07 -9.79
CA ALA A 258 -19.90 -7.23 -10.93
C ALA A 258 -20.63 -5.88 -10.85
N PRO A 259 -19.93 -4.76 -11.11
CA PRO A 259 -20.55 -3.45 -11.13
C PRO A 259 -21.57 -3.35 -12.27
N LYS A 260 -22.45 -2.35 -12.22
CA LYS A 260 -23.29 -2.01 -13.38
C LYS A 260 -22.39 -1.56 -14.53
N GLU A 261 -22.77 -1.94 -15.75
CA GLU A 261 -22.02 -1.58 -16.96
C GLU A 261 -22.03 -0.06 -17.16
N ARG A 262 -20.82 0.51 -17.26
CA ARG A 262 -20.56 1.93 -17.51
C ARG A 262 -19.25 2.07 -18.28
N PRO A 263 -19.11 3.12 -19.10
CA PRO A 263 -17.81 3.45 -19.67
C PRO A 263 -16.82 3.82 -18.55
N ILE A 264 -15.60 3.31 -18.66
CA ILE A 264 -14.44 3.78 -17.87
C ILE A 264 -13.54 4.53 -18.84
N THR A 265 -13.20 5.76 -18.50
CA THR A 265 -12.32 6.62 -19.27
C THR A 265 -10.99 6.80 -18.57
N LEU A 266 -9.91 6.58 -19.31
CA LEU A 266 -8.53 6.81 -18.94
C LEU A 266 -7.95 7.88 -19.88
N ASP A 267 -7.34 8.91 -19.32
CA ASP A 267 -6.60 9.91 -20.08
C ASP A 267 -5.13 9.50 -20.13
N LEU A 268 -4.51 9.51 -21.31
CA LEU A 268 -3.12 9.12 -21.54
C LEU A 268 -2.38 10.24 -22.27
N TRP A 269 -1.17 10.56 -21.84
CA TRP A 269 -0.30 11.50 -22.54
C TRP A 269 0.89 10.78 -23.14
N ILE A 270 1.03 10.89 -24.46
CA ILE A 270 2.16 10.33 -25.21
C ILE A 270 2.88 11.47 -25.92
N LYS A 271 4.19 11.57 -25.68
CA LYS A 271 5.07 12.55 -26.30
C LYS A 271 6.29 11.84 -26.85
N ASP A 272 6.63 12.09 -28.11
CA ASP A 272 7.78 11.47 -28.78
C ASP A 272 7.75 9.93 -28.68
N GLU A 273 6.56 9.35 -28.90
CA GLU A 273 6.27 7.91 -28.72
C GLU A 273 6.48 7.36 -27.31
N LYS A 274 6.64 8.21 -26.29
CA LYS A 274 6.80 7.81 -24.89
C LYS A 274 5.58 8.16 -24.07
N LEU A 275 5.11 7.21 -23.27
CA LEU A 275 4.08 7.47 -22.29
C LEU A 275 4.65 8.39 -21.22
N THR A 276 4.00 9.53 -20.99
CA THR A 276 4.43 10.53 -20.00
C THR A 276 3.47 10.63 -18.82
N ALA A 277 2.18 10.34 -19.02
CA ALA A 277 1.23 10.26 -17.94
C ALA A 277 0.02 9.38 -18.25
N ILE A 278 -0.60 8.85 -17.20
CA ILE A 278 -1.90 8.19 -17.17
C ILE A 278 -2.74 8.90 -16.12
N GLU A 279 -4.01 9.20 -16.39
CA GLU A 279 -4.91 9.78 -15.42
C GLU A 279 -6.27 9.08 -15.41
N VAL A 280 -6.81 8.85 -14.22
CA VAL A 280 -8.12 8.21 -13.99
C VAL A 280 -8.95 9.10 -13.08
N ASN A 281 -10.01 9.71 -13.60
CA ASN A 281 -10.95 10.49 -12.79
C ASN A 281 -11.76 9.56 -11.89
N PHE A 282 -11.63 9.68 -10.56
CA PHE A 282 -12.37 8.85 -9.62
C PHE A 282 -13.86 9.16 -9.59
N LEU A 283 -14.23 10.40 -9.89
CA LEU A 283 -15.62 10.85 -9.81
C LEU A 283 -16.51 10.17 -10.86
N GLN A 284 -15.93 9.61 -11.92
CA GLN A 284 -16.68 8.83 -12.92
C GLN A 284 -17.32 7.55 -12.31
N PHE A 285 -16.83 7.09 -11.16
CA PHE A 285 -17.34 5.92 -10.47
C PHE A 285 -18.44 6.23 -9.45
N ILE A 286 -18.72 7.51 -9.20
CA ILE A 286 -19.70 7.95 -8.19
C ILE A 286 -20.95 8.50 -8.91
N ASP A 287 -22.10 7.92 -8.60
CA ASP A 287 -23.36 8.36 -9.20
C ASP A 287 -23.74 9.78 -8.80
N GLY A 288 -23.96 10.63 -9.81
CA GLY A 288 -24.32 12.04 -9.60
C GLY A 288 -23.15 12.93 -9.21
N ALA A 289 -21.92 12.41 -9.11
CA ALA A 289 -20.74 13.23 -8.92
C ALA A 289 -20.47 14.09 -10.17
N THR A 290 -20.00 15.31 -9.93
CA THR A 290 -19.60 16.26 -10.97
C THR A 290 -18.23 16.82 -10.62
N GLY A 291 -17.55 17.44 -11.58
CA GLY A 291 -16.20 17.99 -11.38
C GLY A 291 -15.08 17.01 -11.71
N ARG A 292 -13.88 17.27 -11.20
CA ARG A 292 -12.67 16.46 -11.47
C ARG A 292 -11.89 16.19 -10.19
N ALA A 293 -11.71 14.92 -9.87
CA ALA A 293 -10.73 14.45 -8.89
C ALA A 293 -10.14 13.14 -9.38
N ALA A 294 -8.87 13.15 -9.75
CA ALA A 294 -8.26 12.07 -10.51
C ALA A 294 -6.96 11.56 -9.87
N LEU A 295 -6.64 10.29 -10.13
CA LEU A 295 -5.31 9.75 -9.88
C LEU A 295 -4.48 9.91 -11.14
N ARG A 296 -3.36 10.61 -11.03
CA ARG A 296 -2.40 10.76 -12.12
C ARG A 296 -1.13 9.98 -11.79
N PHE A 297 -0.70 9.17 -12.74
CA PHE A 297 0.59 8.48 -12.78
C PHE A 297 1.44 9.21 -13.81
N GLU A 298 2.51 9.87 -13.38
CA GLU A 298 3.47 10.50 -14.27
C GLU A 298 4.68 9.58 -14.43
N VAL A 299 5.01 9.26 -15.67
CA VAL A 299 6.22 8.49 -15.98
C VAL A 299 7.40 9.43 -15.81
N THR A 300 8.27 9.12 -14.86
CA THR A 300 9.53 9.82 -14.69
C THR A 300 10.63 9.03 -15.39
N THR A 301 11.52 9.73 -16.08
CA THR A 301 12.74 9.12 -16.60
C THR A 301 13.50 8.58 -15.41
N GLY A 302 13.70 7.25 -15.36
CA GLY A 302 14.42 6.65 -14.25
C GLY A 302 15.85 7.19 -14.17
N ALA A 303 16.35 7.35 -12.95
CA ALA A 303 17.74 7.65 -12.68
C ALA A 303 18.39 6.40 -12.07
N GLU A 304 19.72 6.36 -12.08
CA GLU A 304 20.45 5.32 -11.36
C GLU A 304 20.07 5.34 -9.87
N ILE A 305 19.70 4.17 -9.36
CA ILE A 305 19.42 3.99 -7.94
C ILE A 305 20.70 3.49 -7.29
N ALA A 306 21.36 4.34 -6.51
CA ALA A 306 22.63 4.02 -5.85
C ALA A 306 22.51 4.01 -4.33
N ALA A 307 23.39 3.23 -3.67
CA ALA A 307 23.47 3.20 -2.23
C ALA A 307 23.82 4.59 -1.70
N PRO A 308 23.04 5.15 -0.76
CA PRO A 308 23.33 6.46 -0.22
C PRO A 308 24.63 6.43 0.60
N GLU A 309 25.48 7.42 0.36
CA GLU A 309 26.69 7.63 1.15
C GLU A 309 26.34 7.98 2.61
N GLY A 310 27.15 7.49 3.55
CA GLY A 310 27.01 7.82 4.97
C GLY A 310 25.79 7.21 5.66
N ALA A 311 25.15 6.18 5.09
CA ALA A 311 24.05 5.49 5.74
C ALA A 311 24.50 4.82 7.06
N THR A 312 23.77 5.09 8.14
CA THR A 312 24.00 4.46 9.44
C THR A 312 23.45 3.04 9.44
N LYS A 313 24.32 2.05 9.63
CA LYS A 313 23.92 0.64 9.65
C LYS A 313 23.20 0.30 10.95
N ILE A 314 21.99 -0.23 10.84
CA ILE A 314 21.24 -0.81 11.94
C ILE A 314 21.53 -2.31 11.97
N ASP A 315 21.86 -2.83 13.15
CA ASP A 315 22.05 -4.26 13.37
C ASP A 315 20.69 -4.97 13.46
N PRO A 316 20.33 -5.88 12.53
CA PRO A 316 19.06 -6.57 12.56
C PRO A 316 18.81 -7.37 13.84
N SER A 317 19.86 -7.84 14.52
CA SER A 317 19.72 -8.57 15.79
C SER A 317 19.22 -7.69 16.95
N LYS A 318 19.42 -6.37 16.85
CA LYS A 318 18.86 -5.41 17.81
C LYS A 318 17.39 -5.11 17.53
N LEU A 319 16.98 -5.14 16.26
CA LEU A 319 15.56 -4.98 15.88
C LEU A 319 14.70 -6.11 16.47
N THR A 320 15.20 -7.35 16.41
CA THR A 320 14.48 -8.50 16.99
C THR A 320 14.40 -8.42 18.50
N SER A 321 15.50 -8.04 19.15
CA SER A 321 15.56 -7.92 20.60
C SER A 321 14.58 -6.86 21.13
N GLY A 322 14.38 -5.75 20.42
CA GLY A 322 13.35 -4.75 20.76
C GLY A 322 11.91 -5.22 20.48
N LEU A 323 11.70 -5.97 19.38
CA LEU A 323 10.38 -6.50 18.99
C LEU A 323 9.92 -7.70 19.83
N THR A 324 10.81 -8.62 20.20
CA THR A 324 10.50 -9.84 20.96
C THR A 324 10.82 -9.72 22.44
N GLY A 325 11.65 -8.74 22.83
CA GLY A 325 12.05 -8.47 24.20
C GLY A 325 11.14 -7.46 24.91
N GLY A 326 9.81 -7.53 24.73
CA GLY A 326 8.82 -6.92 25.62
C GLY A 326 8.93 -5.42 25.96
N GLY A 327 9.73 -4.62 25.23
CA GLY A 327 10.14 -3.28 25.67
C GLY A 327 9.66 -2.12 24.80
N ALA A 328 9.81 -2.18 23.48
CA ALA A 328 9.36 -1.08 22.63
C ALA A 328 9.01 -1.57 21.22
N THR A 329 7.72 -1.81 21.01
CA THR A 329 7.15 -1.54 19.69
C THR A 329 7.06 -0.03 19.54
N PRO A 330 7.60 0.59 18.47
CA PRO A 330 7.38 2.01 18.20
C PRO A 330 5.90 2.19 17.92
N SER A 331 5.18 2.61 18.96
CA SER A 331 3.77 2.96 18.92
C SER A 331 3.60 4.20 18.05
N LEU A 332 3.16 4.01 16.81
CA LEU A 332 2.61 5.09 16.01
C LEU A 332 1.25 5.48 16.60
N GLY A 333 1.29 6.36 17.61
CA GLY A 333 0.15 7.11 18.13
C GLY A 333 -0.75 6.34 19.10
N GLY A 334 -0.62 6.64 20.39
CA GLY A 334 -1.66 6.33 21.39
C GLY A 334 -1.12 5.73 22.69
N GLY A 335 -0.76 6.61 23.62
CA GLY A 335 -0.62 6.41 25.08
C GLY A 335 -0.26 5.00 25.56
N LEU A 336 1.01 4.79 25.89
CA LEU A 336 1.54 3.53 26.44
C LEU A 336 2.51 3.73 27.61
N ASP A 337 2.33 4.78 28.41
CA ASP A 337 3.13 5.05 29.62
C ASP A 337 2.89 4.01 30.76
N ASP A 338 2.13 2.95 30.50
CA ASP A 338 1.63 1.99 31.50
C ASP A 338 1.96 0.52 31.16
N LEU A 339 3.01 0.29 30.36
CA LEU A 339 3.57 -1.04 30.05
C LEU A 339 4.42 -1.59 31.21
N ASP A 340 3.79 -1.70 32.38
CA ASP A 340 4.23 -2.63 33.42
C ASP A 340 4.18 -4.05 32.81
N GLY A 341 5.29 -4.79 32.79
CA GLY A 341 5.55 -6.05 32.04
C GLY A 341 4.60 -7.24 32.26
N ASP A 342 3.30 -7.04 32.04
CA ASP A 342 2.23 -8.02 32.09
C ASP A 342 2.01 -8.58 30.68
N THR A 343 2.59 -9.75 30.42
CA THR A 343 2.46 -10.49 29.15
C THR A 343 0.99 -10.61 28.73
N ALA A 344 0.07 -10.87 29.66
CA ALA A 344 -1.35 -11.04 29.32
C ALA A 344 -1.98 -9.73 28.81
N TYR A 345 -1.58 -8.59 29.37
CA TYR A 345 -2.06 -7.27 28.94
C TYR A 345 -1.59 -6.93 27.52
N THR A 346 -0.30 -7.13 27.23
CA THR A 346 0.27 -6.88 25.90
C THR A 346 -0.39 -7.76 24.84
N GLU A 347 -0.58 -9.04 25.16
CA GLU A 347 -1.22 -10.00 24.27
C GLU A 347 -2.70 -9.71 24.03
N ALA A 348 -3.42 -9.27 25.06
CA ALA A 348 -4.77 -8.76 24.90
C ALA A 348 -4.84 -7.54 23.97
N ARG A 349 -3.85 -6.65 24.01
CA ARG A 349 -3.80 -5.47 23.13
C ARG A 349 -3.53 -5.87 21.68
N LEU A 350 -2.56 -6.76 21.44
CA LEU A 350 -2.26 -7.29 20.10
C LEU A 350 -3.47 -8.01 19.49
N LEU A 351 -4.13 -8.86 20.27
CA LEU A 351 -5.38 -9.52 19.87
C LEU A 351 -6.46 -8.49 19.51
N GLY A 352 -6.59 -7.42 20.29
CA GLY A 352 -7.51 -6.31 20.01
C GLY A 352 -7.24 -5.60 18.68
N LEU A 353 -5.97 -5.31 18.39
CA LEU A 353 -5.53 -4.68 17.13
C LEU A 353 -5.79 -5.61 15.94
N GLN A 354 -5.48 -6.90 16.07
CA GLN A 354 -5.78 -7.89 15.04
C GLN A 354 -7.28 -7.92 14.71
N VAL A 355 -8.15 -7.91 15.74
CA VAL A 355 -9.60 -7.85 15.54
C VAL A 355 -10.02 -6.58 14.81
N GLN A 356 -9.43 -5.42 15.12
CA GLN A 356 -9.73 -4.18 14.41
C GLN A 356 -9.27 -4.20 12.95
N LEU A 357 -8.07 -4.71 12.68
CA LEU A 357 -7.56 -4.85 11.31
C LEU A 357 -8.51 -5.73 10.47
N MET A 358 -8.92 -6.88 11.02
CA MET A 358 -9.93 -7.74 10.38
C MET A 358 -11.28 -7.04 10.22
N GLN A 359 -11.65 -6.15 11.15
CA GLN A 359 -12.91 -5.42 11.09
C GLN A 359 -12.99 -4.42 9.93
N LEU A 360 -11.84 -3.87 9.48
CA LEU A 360 -11.78 -2.97 8.32
C LEU A 360 -12.33 -3.65 7.04
N GLU A 361 -12.34 -4.98 6.99
CA GLU A 361 -12.85 -5.79 5.88
C GLU A 361 -14.40 -5.92 5.85
N LYS A 362 -15.12 -5.17 6.71
CA LYS A 362 -16.60 -5.13 6.85
C LYS A 362 -17.20 -6.45 7.34
N GLY A 363 -16.92 -6.77 8.60
CA GLY A 363 -17.59 -7.87 9.30
C GLY A 363 -18.02 -7.53 10.72
N ASN A 364 -18.65 -8.51 11.35
CA ASN A 364 -19.12 -8.40 12.73
C ASN A 364 -17.92 -8.58 13.68
N VAL A 365 -17.66 -7.58 14.54
CA VAL A 365 -16.57 -7.60 15.53
C VAL A 365 -16.52 -8.91 16.34
N ASN A 366 -17.67 -9.54 16.60
CA ASN A 366 -17.75 -10.81 17.31
C ASN A 366 -17.24 -12.00 16.51
N THR A 367 -17.45 -11.99 15.19
CA THR A 367 -16.93 -13.04 14.31
C THR A 367 -15.42 -12.97 14.27
N TYR A 368 -14.86 -11.78 14.08
CA TYR A 368 -13.42 -11.57 14.06
C TYR A 368 -12.76 -11.78 15.42
N LEU A 369 -13.43 -11.41 16.52
CA LEU A 369 -12.93 -11.73 17.86
C LEU A 369 -12.81 -13.23 18.07
N LYS A 370 -13.79 -14.03 17.63
CA LYS A 370 -13.73 -15.49 17.70
C LYS A 370 -12.60 -16.06 16.83
N GLN A 371 -12.44 -15.51 15.62
CA GLN A 371 -11.39 -15.92 14.70
C GLN A 371 -9.99 -15.60 15.27
N ALA A 372 -9.76 -14.36 15.71
CA ALA A 372 -8.51 -13.93 16.34
C ALA A 372 -8.16 -14.83 17.53
N VAL A 373 -9.16 -15.12 18.38
CA VAL A 373 -8.97 -16.02 19.54
C VAL A 373 -8.61 -17.44 19.11
N ALA A 374 -9.22 -17.96 18.04
CA ALA A 374 -8.92 -19.29 17.53
C ALA A 374 -7.50 -19.37 16.93
N GLU A 375 -7.11 -18.37 16.14
CA GLU A 375 -5.78 -18.24 15.55
C GLU A 375 -4.71 -18.13 16.64
N ARG A 376 -4.92 -17.22 17.62
CA ARG A 376 -4.00 -17.05 18.75
C ARG A 376 -3.80 -18.34 19.55
N ASN A 377 -4.89 -19.07 19.81
CA ASN A 377 -4.79 -20.34 20.54
C ASN A 377 -4.09 -21.46 19.76
N ALA A 378 -4.02 -21.36 18.42
CA ALA A 378 -3.38 -22.35 17.56
C ALA A 378 -1.84 -22.21 17.52
N GLU A 379 -1.30 -21.04 17.88
CA GLU A 379 0.15 -20.77 17.87
C GLU A 379 0.92 -21.55 18.95
N GLY A 380 0.26 -21.93 20.05
CA GLY A 380 0.81 -22.87 21.02
C GLY A 380 1.94 -22.33 21.91
N ASP A 381 2.10 -21.01 21.99
CA ASP A 381 3.16 -20.29 22.69
C ASP A 381 2.92 -20.11 24.21
N GLY A 382 1.93 -20.79 24.78
CA GLY A 382 1.56 -20.67 26.19
C GLY A 382 0.56 -19.55 26.49
N VAL A 383 0.21 -18.71 25.51
CA VAL A 383 -0.86 -17.72 25.64
C VAL A 383 -2.21 -18.36 25.32
N LYS A 384 -3.22 -18.08 26.13
CA LYS A 384 -4.59 -18.57 25.95
C LYS A 384 -5.57 -17.43 25.94
N ALA A 385 -6.39 -17.37 24.89
CA ALA A 385 -7.47 -16.39 24.79
C ALA A 385 -8.84 -17.10 24.77
N GLY A 386 -9.86 -16.46 25.33
CA GLY A 386 -11.22 -16.97 25.34
C GLY A 386 -12.25 -15.85 25.23
N VAL A 387 -13.23 -16.00 24.33
CA VAL A 387 -14.35 -15.05 24.24
C VAL A 387 -15.27 -15.27 25.43
N VAL A 388 -15.40 -14.24 26.27
CA VAL A 388 -16.22 -14.28 27.51
C VAL A 388 -17.66 -13.89 27.21
N ARG A 389 -17.84 -12.87 26.36
CA ARG A 389 -19.15 -12.43 25.85
C ARG A 389 -18.95 -11.62 24.57
N SER A 390 -20.05 -11.18 23.96
CA SER A 390 -20.01 -10.31 22.77
C SER A 390 -19.08 -9.12 22.98
N GLY A 391 -18.08 -8.98 22.12
CA GLY A 391 -17.07 -7.91 22.14
C GLY A 391 -16.08 -7.99 23.30
N VAL A 392 -16.01 -9.09 24.03
CA VAL A 392 -15.12 -9.22 25.20
C VAL A 392 -14.40 -10.56 25.20
N ALA A 393 -13.08 -10.52 25.29
CA ALA A 393 -12.23 -11.70 25.45
C ALA A 393 -11.31 -11.55 26.66
N GLN A 394 -11.03 -12.66 27.32
CA GLN A 394 -10.00 -12.75 28.34
C GLN A 394 -8.76 -13.40 27.73
N VAL A 395 -7.60 -12.81 27.96
CA VAL A 395 -6.30 -13.38 27.59
C VAL A 395 -5.55 -13.75 28.87
N ALA A 396 -4.90 -14.91 28.85
CA ALA A 396 -4.11 -15.44 29.94
C ALA A 396 -2.71 -15.79 29.42
N ALA A 397 -1.68 -15.31 30.12
CA ALA A 397 -0.28 -15.58 29.83
C ALA A 397 0.49 -15.56 31.15
N ASP A 398 1.40 -16.51 31.37
CA ASP A 398 2.27 -16.59 32.56
C ASP A 398 1.53 -16.52 33.91
N GLY A 399 0.29 -17.03 33.96
CA GLY A 399 -0.56 -16.99 35.16
C GLY A 399 -1.26 -15.65 35.41
N ALA A 400 -0.96 -14.61 34.62
CA ALA A 400 -1.67 -13.35 34.59
C ALA A 400 -2.91 -13.41 33.67
N PHE A 401 -3.81 -12.45 33.84
CA PHE A 401 -5.02 -12.30 33.03
C PHE A 401 -5.17 -10.85 32.60
N ALA A 402 -5.71 -10.65 31.40
CA ALA A 402 -6.16 -9.36 30.93
C ALA A 402 -7.53 -9.48 30.26
N CYS A 403 -8.34 -8.43 30.40
CA CYS A 403 -9.64 -8.33 29.78
C CYS A 403 -9.61 -7.36 28.60
N LEU A 404 -9.82 -7.90 27.39
CA LEU A 404 -9.95 -7.17 26.14
C LEU A 404 -11.43 -6.86 25.86
N LYS A 405 -11.75 -5.60 25.61
CA LYS A 405 -13.04 -5.14 25.09
C LYS A 405 -12.84 -4.53 23.70
N VAL A 406 -13.47 -5.11 22.69
CA VAL A 406 -13.46 -4.62 21.30
C VAL A 406 -14.84 -4.07 20.93
N SER A 407 -14.85 -3.00 20.14
CA SER A 407 -16.08 -2.41 19.63
C SER A 407 -15.90 -1.97 18.19
N ALA A 408 -17.02 -1.81 17.48
CA ALA A 408 -16.97 -1.57 16.04
C ALA A 408 -16.37 -0.20 15.64
N SER A 409 -16.29 0.76 16.56
CA SER A 409 -15.96 2.15 16.25
C SER A 409 -15.00 2.80 17.24
N LYS A 410 -14.41 2.02 18.14
CA LYS A 410 -13.45 2.52 19.14
C LYS A 410 -12.24 1.61 19.22
N GLU A 411 -11.13 2.20 19.63
CA GLU A 411 -9.92 1.48 20.01
C GLU A 411 -10.20 0.34 21.01
N PRO A 412 -9.46 -0.77 20.94
CA PRO A 412 -9.63 -1.88 21.86
C PRO A 412 -9.22 -1.41 23.26
N VAL A 413 -10.06 -1.69 24.25
CA VAL A 413 -9.77 -1.34 25.64
C VAL A 413 -9.30 -2.59 26.35
N VAL A 414 -8.09 -2.54 26.92
CA VAL A 414 -7.52 -3.64 27.71
C VAL A 414 -7.42 -3.21 29.17
N THR A 415 -7.86 -4.07 30.09
CA THR A 415 -7.70 -3.88 31.54
C THR A 415 -7.00 -5.08 32.14
N LYS A 416 -6.06 -4.87 33.07
CA LYS A 416 -5.40 -5.95 33.82
C LYS A 416 -6.44 -6.71 34.66
N GLY A 417 -6.24 -8.01 34.81
CA GLY A 417 -7.14 -8.92 35.52
C GLY A 417 -8.15 -9.64 34.62
N ARG A 418 -9.02 -10.43 35.26
CA ARG A 418 -10.04 -11.22 34.57
C ARG A 418 -11.16 -10.34 34.00
N CYS A 419 -11.79 -10.83 32.94
CA CYS A 419 -13.14 -10.40 32.56
C CYS A 419 -14.18 -11.09 33.46
#